data_AF-A0A3M5F0H3-F1
#
_entry.id   AF-A0A3M5F0H3-F1
#
_cell.length_a   1.000
_cell.length_b   1.000
_cell.length_c   1.000
_cell.angle_alpha   90.00
_cell.angle_beta   90.00
_cell.angle_gamma   90.00
#
_symmetry.space_group_name_H-M   'P 1'
#
loop_
_entity.id
_entity.type
_entity.pdbx_description
1 polymer ?
#
loop_
_entity_poly.entity_id
_entity_poly.type
_entity_poly.pdbx_seq_one_letter_code
_entity_poly.pdbx_strand_id
1 'polypeptide(L)'
;MQFDKPIIEHQSIANLLADMHTRINASRLLILHAARLRSAGQPCLSEASQAKLFASEMAEWVCSKAIQIHGGYGYLEDYPVERYYRDARITQIYEGSSEIQRLLIARELRHYLV
;
A
#
# COMPACT_ATOMS: atom_id res chain seq x y z
N MET A 1 24.41 5.85 10.27
CA MET A 1 25.60 5.03 10.02
C MET A 1 25.57 3.85 10.96
N GLN A 2 25.85 2.64 10.50
CA GLN A 2 25.99 1.45 11.35
C GLN A 2 26.94 0.46 10.68
N PHE A 3 27.86 -0.14 11.44
CA PHE A 3 28.96 -0.96 10.90
C PHE A 3 29.73 -0.24 9.77
N ASP A 4 30.18 0.99 10.04
CA ASP A 4 31.01 1.83 9.16
C ASP A 4 30.43 2.19 7.79
N LYS A 5 29.13 1.97 7.58
CA LYS A 5 28.44 2.38 6.35
C LYS A 5 27.05 2.96 6.60
N PRO A 6 26.50 3.73 5.65
CA PRO A 6 25.08 4.06 5.62
C PRO A 6 24.23 2.79 5.65
N ILE A 7 23.09 2.81 6.34
CA ILE A 7 22.29 1.60 6.52
C ILE A 7 21.71 1.05 5.20
N ILE A 8 21.55 1.92 4.19
CA ILE A 8 21.09 1.54 2.85
C ILE A 8 22.07 0.63 2.11
N GLU A 9 23.36 0.62 2.49
CA GLU A 9 24.36 -0.27 1.90
C GLU A 9 24.32 -1.69 2.49
N HIS A 10 23.47 -1.94 3.50
CA HIS A 10 23.18 -3.29 3.97
C HIS A 10 22.04 -3.87 3.12
N GLN A 11 22.29 -5.01 2.50
CA GLN A 11 21.34 -5.66 1.58
C GLN A 11 19.95 -5.86 2.19
N SER A 12 19.85 -6.14 3.49
CA SER A 12 18.57 -6.27 4.19
C SER A 12 17.71 -5.00 4.12
N ILE A 13 18.32 -3.82 4.24
CA ILE A 13 17.63 -2.53 4.13
C ILE A 13 17.41 -2.17 2.65
N ALA A 14 18.40 -2.40 1.79
CA ALA A 14 18.27 -2.15 0.35
C ALA A 14 17.11 -2.94 -0.27
N ASN A 15 16.99 -4.22 0.07
CA ASN A 15 15.91 -5.10 -0.41
C ASN A 15 14.54 -4.61 0.08
N LEU A 16 14.42 -4.22 1.36
CA LEU A 16 13.18 -3.64 1.89
C LEU A 16 12.79 -2.37 1.14
N LEU A 17 13.74 -1.47 0.87
CA LEU A 17 13.48 -0.24 0.12
C LEU A 17 13.06 -0.54 -1.33
N ALA A 18 13.68 -1.55 -1.97
CA ALA A 18 13.29 -2.00 -3.31
C ALA A 18 11.86 -2.56 -3.34
N ASP A 19 11.48 -3.38 -2.35
CA ASP A 19 10.13 -3.91 -2.21
C ASP A 19 9.10 -2.80 -1.96
N MET A 20 9.41 -1.86 -1.05
CA MET A 20 8.56 -0.70 -0.76
C MET A 20 8.32 0.12 -2.04
N HIS A 21 9.38 0.45 -2.77
CA HIS A 21 9.27 1.23 -4.01
C HIS A 21 8.45 0.51 -5.08
N THR A 22 8.69 -0.78 -5.26
CA THR A 22 7.96 -1.62 -6.23
C THR A 22 6.47 -1.65 -5.92
N ARG A 23 6.10 -1.84 -4.65
CA ARG A 23 4.70 -1.87 -4.22
C ARG A 23 4.01 -0.51 -4.39
N ILE A 24 4.71 0.60 -4.07
CA ILE A 24 4.19 1.96 -4.32
C ILE A 24 3.91 2.18 -5.80
N ASN A 25 4.82 1.75 -6.68
CA ASN A 25 4.64 1.89 -8.12
C ASN A 25 3.46 1.04 -8.62
N ALA A 26 3.34 -0.21 -8.16
CA ALA A 26 2.20 -1.07 -8.50
C ALA A 26 0.87 -0.44 -8.06
N SER A 27 0.81 0.13 -6.86
CA SER A 27 -0.38 0.83 -6.37
C SER A 27 -0.73 2.04 -7.22
N ARG A 28 0.27 2.86 -7.59
CA ARG A 28 0.05 4.01 -8.47
C ARG A 28 -0.53 3.60 -9.82
N LEU A 29 -0.04 2.50 -10.40
CA LEU A 29 -0.55 1.98 -11.67
C LEU A 29 -2.01 1.50 -11.56
N LEU A 30 -2.38 0.81 -10.49
CA LEU A 30 -3.77 0.39 -10.25
C LEU A 30 -4.71 1.61 -10.11
N ILE A 31 -4.29 2.62 -9.35
CA ILE A 31 -5.06 3.85 -9.16
C ILE A 31 -5.25 4.58 -10.49
N LEU A 32 -4.18 4.77 -11.25
CA LEU A 32 -4.24 5.45 -12.56
C LEU A 32 -5.08 4.65 -13.56
N HIS A 33 -5.03 3.33 -13.51
CA HIS A 33 -5.87 2.49 -14.36
C HIS A 33 -7.37 2.68 -14.05
N ALA A 34 -7.75 2.59 -12.78
CA ALA A 34 -9.13 2.82 -12.35
C ALA A 34 -9.61 4.25 -12.70
N ALA A 35 -8.76 5.25 -12.48
CA ALA A 35 -9.05 6.65 -12.84
C ALA A 35 -9.27 6.81 -14.36
N ARG A 36 -8.41 6.20 -15.18
CA ARG A 36 -8.54 6.24 -16.65
C ARG A 36 -9.86 5.64 -17.12
N LEU A 37 -10.26 4.47 -16.60
CA LEU A 37 -11.54 3.85 -16.94
C LEU A 37 -12.72 4.75 -16.55
N ARG A 38 -12.67 5.30 -15.34
CA ARG A 38 -13.71 6.22 -14.85
C ARG A 38 -13.82 7.47 -15.72
N SER A 39 -12.70 8.08 -16.11
CA SER A 39 -12.67 9.25 -16.99
C SER A 39 -13.19 8.94 -18.40
N ALA A 40 -13.03 7.70 -18.87
CA ALA A 40 -13.56 7.23 -20.15
C ALA A 40 -15.05 6.81 -20.09
N GLY A 41 -15.72 6.94 -18.94
CA GLY A 41 -17.10 6.50 -18.76
C GLY A 41 -17.28 4.98 -18.81
N GLN A 42 -16.19 4.22 -18.68
CA GLN A 42 -16.22 2.75 -18.70
C GLN A 42 -16.57 2.20 -17.31
N PRO A 43 -17.25 1.04 -17.21
CA PRO A 43 -17.41 0.33 -15.96
C PRO A 43 -16.04 0.10 -15.30
N CYS A 44 -15.92 0.44 -14.02
CA CYS A 44 -14.63 0.39 -13.31
C CYS A 44 -14.77 0.02 -11.82
N LEU A 45 -15.87 -0.64 -11.43
CA LEU A 45 -16.14 -0.95 -10.02
C LEU A 45 -15.08 -1.89 -9.45
N SER A 46 -14.76 -2.96 -10.19
CA SER A 46 -13.73 -3.93 -9.79
C SER A 46 -12.37 -3.26 -9.65
N GLU A 47 -11.97 -2.45 -10.63
CA GLU A 47 -10.67 -1.78 -10.69
C GLU A 47 -10.53 -0.73 -9.59
N ALA A 48 -11.59 0.02 -9.30
CA ALA A 48 -11.62 0.95 -8.17
C ALA A 48 -11.49 0.21 -6.82
N SER A 49 -12.18 -0.91 -6.63
CA SER A 49 -12.06 -1.74 -5.43
C SER A 49 -10.68 -2.38 -5.29
N GLN A 50 -10.09 -2.87 -6.40
CA GLN A 50 -8.71 -3.40 -6.42
C GLN A 50 -7.70 -2.30 -6.07
N ALA A 51 -7.86 -1.11 -6.64
CA ALA A 51 -6.99 0.03 -6.35
C ALA A 51 -7.06 0.42 -4.87
N LYS A 52 -8.26 0.54 -4.29
CA LYS A 52 -8.43 0.88 -2.86
C LYS A 52 -7.86 -0.21 -1.96
N LEU A 53 -8.20 -1.47 -2.22
CA LEU A 53 -7.73 -2.60 -1.43
C LEU A 53 -6.20 -2.66 -1.43
N PHE A 54 -5.60 -2.69 -2.62
CA PHE A 54 -4.15 -2.79 -2.76
C PHE A 54 -3.42 -1.58 -2.16
N ALA A 55 -3.90 -0.36 -2.43
CA ALA A 55 -3.27 0.85 -1.92
C ALA A 55 -3.29 0.90 -0.39
N SER A 56 -4.42 0.55 0.25
CA SER A 56 -4.55 0.59 1.71
C SER A 56 -3.68 -0.45 2.43
N GLU A 57 -3.60 -1.68 1.91
CA GLU A 57 -2.75 -2.74 2.48
C GLU A 57 -1.27 -2.52 2.20
N MET A 58 -0.93 -2.03 1.01
CA MET A 58 0.43 -1.64 0.68
C MET A 58 0.92 -0.48 1.54
N ALA A 59 0.10 0.56 1.76
CA ALA A 59 0.49 1.73 2.53
C ALA A 59 0.83 1.35 3.98
N GLU A 60 0.00 0.53 4.62
CA GLU A 60 0.25 0.05 5.98
C GLU A 60 1.52 -0.81 6.03
N TRP A 61 1.71 -1.72 5.06
CA TRP A 61 2.91 -2.54 4.98
C TRP A 61 4.18 -1.67 4.82
N VAL A 62 4.15 -0.67 3.93
CA VAL A 62 5.27 0.25 3.71
C VAL A 62 5.57 1.04 4.98
N CYS A 63 4.56 1.56 5.68
CA CYS A 63 4.76 2.30 6.92
C CYS A 63 5.32 1.40 8.03
N SER A 64 4.85 0.15 8.13
CA SER A 64 5.39 -0.85 9.05
C SER A 64 6.88 -1.14 8.77
N LYS A 65 7.27 -1.30 7.49
CA LYS A 65 8.69 -1.47 7.12
C LYS A 65 9.52 -0.21 7.34
N ALA A 66 8.94 0.97 7.17
CA ALA A 66 9.60 2.22 7.49
C ALA A 66 9.93 2.31 8.99
N ILE A 67 9.01 1.90 9.89
CA ILE A 67 9.30 1.76 11.33
C ILE A 67 10.48 0.81 11.55
N GLN A 68 10.46 -0.36 10.91
CA GLN A 68 11.52 -1.36 11.04
C GLN A 68 12.90 -0.84 10.59
N ILE A 69 12.95 -0.04 9.51
CA ILE A 69 14.20 0.58 9.00
C ILE A 69 14.74 1.62 9.98
N HIS A 70 13.87 2.38 10.66
CA HIS A 70 14.27 3.32 11.71
C HIS A 70 14.66 2.64 13.03
N GLY A 71 14.41 1.32 13.17
CA GLY A 71 14.68 0.58 14.39
C GLY A 71 13.88 1.13 15.58
N GLY A 72 14.48 1.19 16.76
CA GLY A 72 13.82 1.71 17.96
C GLY A 72 13.29 3.14 17.80
N TYR A 73 13.99 3.99 17.03
CA TYR A 73 13.54 5.37 16.75
C TYR A 73 12.23 5.42 15.97
N GLY A 74 11.95 4.41 15.15
CA GLY A 74 10.71 4.34 14.38
C GLY A 74 9.47 4.12 15.24
N TYR A 75 9.65 3.73 16.50
CA TYR A 75 8.55 3.52 17.45
C TYR A 75 8.29 4.76 18.33
N LEU A 76 9.17 5.76 18.29
CA LEU A 76 9.06 6.98 19.09
C LEU A 76 8.23 8.02 18.34
N GLU A 77 7.43 8.80 19.08
CA GLU A 77 6.62 9.90 18.53
C GLU A 77 7.47 11.07 17.99
N ASP A 78 8.75 11.12 18.35
CA ASP A 78 9.73 12.09 17.82
C ASP A 78 9.95 11.91 16.30
N TYR A 79 9.64 10.74 15.75
CA TYR A 79 9.79 10.42 14.34
C TYR A 79 8.41 10.19 13.71
N PRO A 80 8.10 10.82 12.57
CA PRO A 80 6.73 10.83 12.02
C PRO A 80 6.26 9.48 11.47
N VAL A 81 7.15 8.49 11.39
CA VAL A 81 6.88 7.19 10.76
C VAL A 81 5.85 6.36 11.52
N GLU A 82 5.79 6.48 12.85
CA GLU A 82 4.74 5.85 13.67
C GLU A 82 3.36 6.42 13.34
N ARG A 83 3.27 7.75 13.15
CA ARG A 83 2.03 8.42 12.80
C ARG A 83 1.54 7.97 11.43
N TYR A 84 2.44 7.88 10.44
CA TYR A 84 2.08 7.40 9.11
C TYR A 84 1.53 5.97 9.15
N TYR A 85 2.05 5.11 10.01
CA TYR A 85 1.50 3.76 10.20
C TYR A 85 0.07 3.80 10.76
N ARG A 86 -0.18 4.61 11.80
CA ARG A 86 -1.54 4.79 12.34
C ARG A 86 -2.52 5.32 11.29
N ASP A 87 -2.09 6.34 10.54
CA ASP A 87 -2.87 6.95 9.47
C ASP A 87 -3.10 5.99 8.29
N ALA A 88 -2.14 5.12 7.97
CA ALA A 88 -2.32 4.11 6.92
C ALA A 88 -3.30 3.01 7.35
N ARG A 89 -3.25 2.58 8.62
CA ARG A 89 -4.04 1.47 9.14
C ARG A 89 -5.55 1.72 9.03
N ILE A 90 -6.01 2.94 9.32
CA ILE A 90 -7.44 3.28 9.27
C ILE A 90 -8.03 3.12 7.86
N THR A 91 -7.22 3.25 6.82
CA THR A 91 -7.66 3.15 5.42
C THR A 91 -8.15 1.76 5.02
N GLN A 92 -7.79 0.73 5.78
CA GLN A 92 -8.30 -0.63 5.58
C GLN A 92 -9.68 -0.85 6.23
N ILE A 93 -10.16 0.09 7.05
CA ILE A 93 -11.35 -0.07 7.89
C ILE A 93 -12.47 0.87 7.45
N TYR A 94 -12.20 2.18 7.36
CA TYR A 94 -13.20 3.16 6.93
C TYR A 94 -13.36 3.17 5.39
N GLU A 95 -14.36 3.90 4.87
CA GLU A 95 -14.62 3.99 3.41
C GLU A 95 -14.76 2.61 2.72
N GLY A 96 -15.35 1.66 3.46
CA GLY A 96 -15.50 0.25 3.08
C GLY A 96 -14.26 -0.58 3.41
N SER A 97 -14.40 -1.53 4.33
CA SER A 97 -13.29 -2.36 4.81
C SER A 97 -12.64 -3.19 3.70
N SER A 98 -11.42 -3.66 3.91
CA SER A 98 -10.72 -4.55 2.96
C SER A 98 -11.56 -5.79 2.59
N GLU A 99 -12.33 -6.34 3.53
CA GLU A 99 -13.23 -7.48 3.30
C GLU A 99 -14.38 -7.12 2.36
N ILE A 100 -14.94 -5.91 2.51
CA ILE A 100 -15.97 -5.40 1.61
C ILE A 100 -15.39 -5.19 0.21
N GLN A 101 -14.17 -4.65 0.08
CA GLN A 101 -13.54 -4.52 -1.24
C GLN A 101 -13.30 -5.87 -1.91
N ARG A 102 -12.82 -6.88 -1.16
CA ARG A 102 -12.68 -8.25 -1.68
C ARG A 102 -14.02 -8.82 -2.13
N LEU A 103 -15.10 -8.58 -1.38
CA LEU A 103 -16.45 -9.00 -1.75
C LEU A 103 -16.91 -8.36 -3.06
N LEU A 104 -16.67 -7.06 -3.26
CA LEU A 104 -17.01 -6.37 -4.50
C LEU A 104 -16.22 -6.92 -5.69
N ILE A 105 -14.92 -7.14 -5.53
CA ILE A 105 -14.07 -7.75 -6.57
C ILE A 105 -14.59 -9.15 -6.92
N ALA A 106 -14.87 -9.99 -5.91
CA ALA A 106 -15.37 -11.35 -6.11
C ALA A 106 -16.73 -11.38 -6.83
N ARG A 107 -17.61 -10.40 -6.58
CA ARG A 107 -18.89 -10.27 -7.28
C ARG A 107 -18.70 -10.01 -8.77
N GLU A 108 -17.76 -9.12 -9.11
CA GLU A 108 -17.43 -8.76 -10.49
C GLU A 108 -16.73 -9.90 -11.24
N LEU A 109 -15.94 -10.73 -10.55
CA LEU A 109 -15.29 -11.89 -11.20
C LEU A 109 -16.27 -12.87 -11.85
N ARG A 110 -17.52 -12.93 -11.37
CA ARG A 110 -18.57 -13.77 -11.97
C ARG A 110 -18.93 -13.35 -13.39
N HIS A 111 -18.69 -12.10 -13.78
CA HIS A 111 -18.92 -11.62 -15.14
C HIS A 111 -17.85 -12.10 -16.13
N TYR A 112 -16.69 -12.60 -15.67
CA TYR A 112 -15.66 -13.19 -16.53
C TYR A 112 -15.86 -14.69 -16.80
N LEU A 113 -16.80 -15.34 -16.10
CA LEU A 113 -17.08 -16.77 -16.22
C LEU A 113 -18.19 -17.08 -17.24
N VAL A 114 -18.64 -16.07 -17.99
CA VAL A 114 -19.65 -16.14 -19.06
C VAL A 114 -19.00 -15.64 -20.33
#